data_AF-A0A846CVY2-F1
#
_entry.id   AF-A0A846CVY2-F1
#
_cell.length_a   1.000
_cell.length_b   1.000
_cell.length_c   1.000
_cell.angle_alpha   90.00
_cell.angle_beta   90.00
_cell.angle_gamma   90.00
#
_symmetry.space_group_name_H-M   'P 1'
#
loop_
_entity.id
_entity.type
_entity.pdbx_description
1 polymer ?
#
loop_
_entity_poly.entity_id
_entity_poly.type
_entity_poly.pdbx_seq_one_letter_code
_entity_poly.pdbx_strand_id
1 'polypeptide(L)'
;MPYRDFTLPKIQQEFSLKIHEKVDLFANIPEVQPREFLKQTLQNNLPLALAINTEKARSEMIIAPILIEFRKILNNQISLFSGTEFNVDTARIKRYL
;
A
#
# COMPACT_ATOMS: atom_id res chain seq x y z
N MET A 1 -1.05 15.98 17.99
CA MET A 1 -2.08 14.93 18.00
C MET A 1 -1.47 13.70 17.37
N PRO A 2 -1.22 12.63 18.13
CA PRO A 2 -0.77 11.36 17.57
C PRO A 2 -1.81 10.82 16.58
N TYR A 3 -1.37 10.09 15.56
CA TYR A 3 -2.24 9.55 14.50
C TYR A 3 -3.41 8.69 15.00
N ARG A 4 -3.30 8.15 16.23
CA ARG A 4 -4.33 7.34 16.88
C ARG A 4 -5.55 8.14 17.37
N ASP A 5 -5.44 9.47 17.46
CA ASP A 5 -6.50 10.34 17.98
C ASP A 5 -7.40 10.92 16.86
N PHE A 6 -7.14 10.56 15.59
CA PHE A 6 -7.99 10.95 14.47
C PHE A 6 -9.17 9.98 14.35
N THR A 7 -10.37 10.52 14.52
CA THR A 7 -11.62 9.82 14.21
C THR A 7 -12.28 10.50 13.03
N LEU A 8 -12.99 9.72 12.20
CA LEU A 8 -13.67 10.23 11.01
C LEU A 8 -14.63 11.40 11.32
N PRO A 9 -15.45 11.37 12.40
CA PRO A 9 -16.29 12.52 12.75
C PRO A 9 -15.50 13.78 13.11
N LYS A 10 -14.39 13.63 13.84
CA LYS A 10 -13.56 14.75 14.29
C LYS A 10 -12.89 15.45 13.11
N ILE A 11 -12.32 14.70 12.18
CA ILE A 11 -11.70 15.30 10.98
C ILE A 11 -12.73 15.89 10.03
N GLN A 12 -13.94 15.32 9.96
CA GLN A 12 -15.01 15.88 9.15
C GLN A 12 -15.41 17.28 9.64
N GLN A 13 -15.48 17.45 10.97
CA GLN A 13 -15.79 18.73 11.59
C GLN A 13 -14.62 19.73 11.50
N GLU A 14 -13.42 19.33 11.90
CA GLU A 14 -12.24 20.21 11.97
C GLU A 14 -11.81 20.73 10.59
N PHE A 15 -11.90 19.88 9.55
CA PHE A 15 -11.47 20.23 8.20
C PHE A 15 -12.64 20.50 7.23
N SER A 16 -13.88 20.53 7.73
CA SER A 16 -15.08 20.75 6.92
C SER A 16 -15.17 19.81 5.71
N LEU A 17 -14.85 18.53 5.91
CA LEU A 17 -14.81 17.54 4.84
C LEU A 17 -16.23 17.07 4.47
N LYS A 18 -16.42 16.76 3.19
CA LYS A 18 -17.62 16.04 2.72
C LYS A 18 -17.25 14.58 2.49
N ILE A 19 -17.99 13.68 3.11
CA ILE A 19 -17.83 12.24 2.88
C ILE A 19 -18.71 11.83 1.70
N HIS A 20 -18.11 11.16 0.74
CA HIS A 20 -18.82 10.54 -0.37
C HIS A 20 -18.69 9.01 -0.24
N GLU A 21 -19.75 8.35 0.24
CA GLU A 21 -19.72 6.91 0.56
C GLU A 21 -19.81 5.98 -0.65
N LYS A 22 -20.25 6.48 -1.80
CA LYS A 22 -20.55 5.69 -3.00
C LYS A 22 -19.78 6.15 -4.23
N VAL A 23 -18.50 6.42 -4.07
CA VAL A 23 -17.62 6.73 -5.20
C VAL A 23 -16.76 5.50 -5.44
N ASP A 24 -16.99 4.83 -6.57
CA ASP A 24 -15.99 3.94 -7.11
C ASP A 24 -14.84 4.80 -7.65
N LEU A 25 -13.84 5.03 -6.78
CA LEU A 25 -12.68 5.89 -7.05
C LEU A 25 -11.89 5.44 -8.28
N PHE A 26 -12.06 4.19 -8.71
CA PHE A 26 -11.29 3.59 -9.78
C PHE A 26 -12.15 3.16 -10.98
N ALA A 27 -13.47 3.45 -10.98
CA ALA A 27 -14.39 3.06 -12.06
C ALA A 27 -13.92 3.43 -13.48
N ASN A 28 -13.19 4.55 -13.60
CA ASN A 28 -12.71 5.07 -14.87
C ASN A 28 -11.22 4.82 -15.11
N ILE A 29 -10.55 4.06 -14.24
CA ILE A 29 -9.12 3.76 -14.38
C ILE A 29 -8.97 2.52 -15.24
N PRO A 30 -8.20 2.57 -16.35
CA PRO A 30 -7.98 1.40 -17.18
C PRO A 30 -7.20 0.34 -16.41
N GLU A 31 -7.58 -0.92 -16.61
CA GLU A 31 -6.83 -2.05 -16.07
C GLU A 31 -5.42 -2.11 -16.65
N VAL A 32 -4.46 -2.46 -15.81
CA VAL A 32 -3.08 -2.69 -16.21
C VAL A 32 -2.79 -4.17 -16.17
N GLN A 33 -2.46 -4.74 -17.32
CA GLN A 33 -2.11 -6.15 -17.40
C GLN A 33 -0.70 -6.41 -16.83
N PRO A 34 -0.52 -7.42 -15.97
CA PRO A 34 0.79 -7.78 -15.45
C PRO A 34 1.68 -8.32 -16.58
N ARG A 35 2.98 -8.00 -16.55
CA ARG A 35 3.94 -8.58 -17.51
C ARG A 35 4.13 -10.07 -17.23
N GLU A 36 4.58 -10.80 -18.25
CA GLU A 36 4.79 -12.26 -18.18
C GLU A 36 5.69 -12.69 -17.02
N PHE A 37 6.70 -11.90 -16.68
CA PHE A 37 7.57 -12.19 -15.54
C PHE A 37 6.79 -12.27 -14.22
N LEU A 38 5.89 -11.33 -13.95
CA LEU A 38 5.07 -11.35 -12.74
C LEU A 38 4.11 -12.55 -12.75
N LYS A 39 3.47 -12.83 -13.90
CA LYS A 39 2.57 -13.98 -14.04
C LYS A 39 3.29 -15.29 -13.71
N GLN A 40 4.47 -15.53 -14.31
CA GLN A 40 5.27 -16.72 -14.05
C GLN A 40 5.74 -16.78 -12.60
N THR A 41 6.17 -15.66 -12.02
CA THR A 41 6.59 -15.57 -10.62
C THR A 41 5.45 -15.98 -9.69
N LEU A 42 4.25 -15.42 -9.88
CA LEU A 42 3.08 -15.75 -9.06
C LEU A 42 2.60 -17.18 -9.27
N GLN A 43 2.63 -17.70 -10.51
CA GLN A 43 2.27 -19.09 -10.78
C GLN A 43 3.13 -20.08 -10.00
N ASN A 44 4.44 -19.80 -9.88
CA ASN A 44 5.36 -20.65 -9.12
C ASN A 44 5.25 -20.45 -7.60
N ASN A 45 5.12 -19.20 -7.17
CA ASN A 45 5.24 -18.83 -5.77
C ASN A 45 3.93 -18.94 -5.00
N LEU A 46 2.79 -18.71 -5.64
CA LEU A 46 1.48 -18.66 -4.99
C LEU A 46 1.13 -19.97 -4.28
N PRO A 47 1.29 -21.17 -4.89
CA PRO A 47 1.01 -22.43 -4.18
C PRO A 47 1.87 -22.60 -2.92
N LEU A 48 3.16 -22.24 -3.00
CA LEU A 48 4.08 -22.34 -1.87
C LEU A 48 3.73 -21.34 -0.76
N ALA A 49 3.40 -20.11 -1.12
CA ALA A 49 3.00 -19.07 -0.18
C ALA A 49 1.73 -19.48 0.60
N LEU A 50 0.77 -20.08 -0.10
CA LEU A 50 -0.46 -20.59 0.50
C LEU A 50 -0.21 -21.84 1.36
N ALA A 51 0.70 -22.72 0.96
CA ALA A 51 1.07 -23.90 1.74
C ALA A 51 1.78 -23.53 3.05
N ILE A 52 2.68 -22.55 3.04
CA ILE A 52 3.38 -22.07 4.24
C ILE A 52 2.43 -21.24 5.13
N ASN A 53 1.55 -20.44 4.52
CA ASN A 53 0.47 -19.67 5.16
C ASN A 53 0.89 -18.66 6.25
N THR A 54 2.16 -18.23 6.28
CA THR A 54 2.60 -17.17 7.19
C THR A 54 2.48 -15.79 6.55
N GLU A 55 2.40 -14.74 7.38
CA GLU A 55 2.45 -13.36 6.89
C GLU A 55 3.73 -13.09 6.10
N LYS A 56 4.85 -13.62 6.57
CA LYS A 56 6.15 -13.51 5.88
C LYS A 56 6.11 -14.16 4.49
N ALA A 57 5.59 -15.38 4.39
CA ALA A 57 5.49 -16.07 3.10
C ALA A 57 4.62 -15.28 2.11
N ARG A 58 3.44 -14.81 2.52
CA ARG A 58 2.60 -13.95 1.65
C ARG A 58 3.31 -12.65 1.26
N SER A 59 4.00 -12.01 2.20
CA SER A 59 4.74 -10.78 1.97
C SER A 59 5.85 -10.97 0.92
N GLU A 60 6.68 -12.00 1.07
CA GLU A 60 7.84 -12.22 0.19
C GLU A 60 7.46 -12.86 -1.16
N MET A 61 6.47 -13.75 -1.17
CA MET A 61 6.17 -14.59 -2.34
C MET A 61 5.04 -14.04 -3.21
N ILE A 62 4.22 -13.12 -2.69
CA ILE A 62 3.08 -12.52 -3.42
C ILE A 62 3.22 -11.00 -3.47
N ILE A 63 3.29 -10.34 -2.31
CA ILE A 63 3.21 -8.88 -2.22
C ILE A 63 4.46 -8.23 -2.80
N ALA A 64 5.66 -8.66 -2.40
CA ALA A 64 6.91 -8.09 -2.89
C ALA A 64 7.08 -8.19 -4.42
N PRO A 65 6.80 -9.33 -5.09
CA PRO A 65 6.79 -9.40 -6.55
C PRO A 65 5.86 -8.39 -7.22
N ILE A 66 4.65 -8.18 -6.69
CA ILE A 66 3.69 -7.19 -7.21
C ILE A 66 4.25 -5.78 -7.06
N LEU A 67 4.82 -5.43 -5.90
CA LEU A 67 5.40 -4.10 -5.65
C LEU A 67 6.63 -3.84 -6.54
N ILE A 68 7.44 -4.86 -6.80
CA ILE A 68 8.59 -4.77 -7.72
C ILE A 68 8.10 -4.53 -9.16
N GLU A 69 7.05 -5.23 -9.60
CA GLU A 69 6.44 -5.00 -10.91
C GLU A 69 5.87 -3.59 -11.03
N PHE A 70 5.14 -3.14 -10.01
CA PHE A 70 4.58 -1.78 -9.96
C PHE A 70 5.68 -0.71 -10.07
N ARG A 71 6.79 -0.90 -9.36
CA ARG A 71 7.97 -0.03 -9.48
C ARG A 71 8.51 0.00 -10.91
N LYS A 72 8.56 -1.14 -11.61
CA LYS A 72 9.01 -1.22 -13.01
C LYS A 72 8.03 -0.53 -13.97
N ILE A 73 6.72 -0.65 -13.74
CA ILE A 73 5.69 0.04 -14.53
C ILE A 73 5.85 1.55 -14.41
N LEU A 74 6.17 2.04 -13.22
CA LEU A 74 6.43 3.47 -12.96
C LEU A 74 7.86 3.91 -13.30
N ASN A 75 8.58 3.20 -14.18
CA ASN A 75 9.95 3.52 -14.59
C ASN A 75 10.90 3.77 -13.41
N ASN A 76 10.75 2.98 -12.34
CA ASN A 76 11.57 3.05 -11.13
C ASN A 76 11.51 4.39 -10.37
N GLN A 77 10.47 5.21 -10.58
CA GLN A 77 10.29 6.51 -9.91
C GLN A 77 9.85 6.39 -8.44
N ILE A 78 9.46 5.19 -8.01
CA ILE A 78 9.13 4.89 -6.61
C ILE A 78 10.17 3.98 -5.98
N SER A 79 10.29 4.05 -4.66
CA SER A 79 11.16 3.19 -3.87
C SER A 79 10.34 2.20 -3.05
N LEU A 80 10.88 1.00 -2.88
CA LEU A 80 10.34 -0.02 -1.99
C LEU A 80 11.32 -0.19 -0.83
N PHE A 81 10.81 -0.03 0.39
CA PHE A 81 11.59 -0.24 1.61
C PHE A 81 11.03 -1.47 2.33
N SER A 82 11.91 -2.41 2.68
CA SER A 82 11.55 -3.65 3.37
C SER A 82 12.31 -3.72 4.69
N GLY A 83 11.60 -4.00 5.79
CA GLY A 83 12.20 -4.08 7.13
C GLY A 83 12.66 -2.73 7.71
N THR A 84 12.23 -1.61 7.13
CA THR A 84 12.51 -0.27 7.66
C THR A 84 11.35 0.21 8.51
N GLU A 85 11.65 0.65 9.73
CA GLU A 85 10.66 1.35 10.54
C GLU A 85 10.45 2.77 10.02
N PHE A 86 9.19 3.14 9.78
CA PHE A 86 8.83 4.53 9.50
C PHE A 86 8.65 5.29 10.82
N ASN A 87 9.77 5.56 11.48
CA ASN A 87 9.80 6.30 12.74
C ASN A 87 9.63 7.80 12.46
N VAL A 88 8.40 8.31 12.62
CA VAL A 88 8.12 9.74 12.52
C VAL A 88 8.72 10.44 13.73
N ASP A 89 9.61 11.41 13.49
CA ASP A 89 10.16 12.25 14.56
C ASP A 89 9.04 13.04 15.25
N THR A 90 8.75 12.66 16.50
CA THR A 90 7.71 13.28 17.32
C THR A 90 7.99 14.75 17.63
N ALA A 91 9.24 15.20 17.57
CA ALA A 91 9.60 16.62 17.76
C ALA A 91 9.21 17.49 16.55
N ARG A 92 9.21 16.93 15.32
CA ARG A 92 8.81 17.64 14.10
C ARG A 92 7.30 17.75 13.91
N ILE A 93 6.50 16.89 14.56
CA ILE A 93 5.02 16.96 14.52
C ILE A 93 4.49 18.24 15.21
N LYS A 94 5.23 18.83 16.15
CA LYS A 94 4.79 20.03 16.90
C LYS A 94 4.84 21.34 16.11
N ARG A 95 5.38 21.37 14.88
CA ARG A 95 5.49 22.61 14.10
C ARG A 95 4.27 22.92 13.22
N TYR A 96 3.34 21.97 13.11
CA TYR A 96 2.14 22.08 12.25
C TYR A 96 0.82 21.83 13.00
N LEU A 97 0.84 21.89 14.34
CA LEU A 97 -0.32 21.88 15.22
C LEU A 97 -0.23 23.08 16.15
#